data_AF-A0A956WEA3-F1
#
_entry.id   AF-A0A956WEA3-F1
#
_cell.length_a   1.000
_cell.length_b   1.000
_cell.length_c   1.000
_cell.angle_alpha   90.00
_cell.angle_beta   90.00
_cell.angle_gamma   90.00
#
_symmetry.space_group_name_H-M   'P 1'
#
loop_
_entity.id
_entity.type
_entity.pdbx_description
1 polymer ?
#
loop_
_entity_poly.entity_id
_entity_poly.type
_entity_poly.pdbx_seq_one_letter_code
_entity_poly.pdbx_strand_id
1 'polypeptide(L)'
;VENIGVIVSPDHFVVQLLSRFGLSVAPALLDSDLPARGAPGSVSISWEQVQLLDADIIMLGFSNPELQQQFEESPLFGSLAAAQRGNFLTITSEMATALNVPSAGNILWTLDQLRDLFQQLDFIREA
;
A
#
# COMPACT_ATOMS: atom_id res chain seq x y z
N VAL A 1 -18.52 9.45 2.97
CA VAL A 1 -17.61 8.98 1.91
C VAL A 1 -16.51 8.21 2.60
N GLU A 2 -16.34 6.93 2.26
CA GLU A 2 -15.22 6.14 2.77
C GLU A 2 -13.90 6.70 2.23
N ASN A 3 -12.91 6.76 3.10
CA ASN A 3 -11.62 7.39 2.80
C ASN A 3 -10.52 6.36 3.00
N ILE A 4 -9.52 6.41 2.12
CA ILE A 4 -8.32 5.59 2.17
C ILE A 4 -7.20 6.51 2.67
N GLY A 5 -6.59 6.13 3.80
CA GLY A 5 -5.38 6.78 4.29
C GLY A 5 -4.16 6.19 3.62
N VAL A 6 -3.33 7.02 3.00
CA VAL A 6 -2.16 6.60 2.24
C VAL A 6 -0.91 7.25 2.81
N ILE A 7 0.09 6.45 3.15
CA ILE A 7 1.36 6.92 3.70
C ILE A 7 2.23 7.42 2.54
N VAL A 8 2.62 8.70 2.56
CA VAL A 8 3.38 9.34 1.46
C VAL A 8 4.67 10.02 1.93
N SER A 9 4.80 10.29 3.23
CA SER A 9 5.97 11.01 3.74
C SER A 9 7.25 10.17 3.66
N PRO A 10 8.36 10.74 3.13
CA PRO A 10 9.65 10.06 3.10
C PRO A 10 10.22 9.78 4.49
N ASP A 11 9.74 10.48 5.53
CA ASP A 11 10.19 10.28 6.90
C ASP A 11 9.48 9.09 7.58
N HIS A 12 8.41 8.57 6.99
CA HIS A 12 7.67 7.44 7.55
C HIS A 12 8.47 6.14 7.40
N PHE A 13 8.58 5.33 8.46
CA PHE A 13 9.41 4.11 8.48
C PHE A 13 9.11 3.15 7.33
N VAL A 14 7.82 2.96 7.00
CA VAL A 14 7.39 2.13 5.87
C VAL A 14 7.97 2.62 4.55
N VAL A 15 7.90 3.93 4.29
CA VAL A 15 8.44 4.52 3.04
C VAL A 15 9.95 4.34 2.99
N GLN A 16 10.65 4.64 4.10
CA GLN A 16 12.10 4.44 4.19
C GLN A 16 12.50 2.98 3.96
N LEU A 17 11.77 2.01 4.53
CA LEU A 17 12.02 0.59 4.36
C LEU A 17 11.87 0.18 2.89
N LEU A 18 10.74 0.49 2.27
CA LEU A 18 10.47 0.15 0.87
C LEU A 18 11.47 0.82 -0.09
N SER A 19 11.89 2.04 0.21
CA SER A 19 12.94 2.71 -0.56
C SER A 19 14.31 2.01 -0.49
N ARG A 20 14.60 1.23 0.55
CA ARG A 20 15.81 0.37 0.57
C ARG A 20 15.74 -0.75 -0.48
N PHE A 21 14.55 -1.13 -0.91
CA PHE A 21 14.30 -2.09 -1.99
C PHE A 21 14.14 -1.42 -3.36
N GLY A 22 14.38 -0.10 -3.46
CA GLY A 22 14.27 0.65 -4.71
C GLY A 22 12.84 1.05 -5.09
N LEU A 23 11.87 0.89 -4.17
CA LEU A 23 10.50 1.35 -4.37
C LEU A 23 10.34 2.83 -4.02
N SER A 24 9.34 3.47 -4.62
CA SER A 24 8.99 4.86 -4.34
C SER A 24 7.47 5.04 -4.28
N VAL A 25 7.01 6.08 -3.59
CA VAL A 25 5.59 6.45 -3.55
C VAL A 25 5.14 6.88 -4.94
N ALA A 26 3.95 6.43 -5.37
CA ALA A 26 3.41 6.80 -6.68
C ALA A 26 3.32 8.35 -6.80
N PRO A 27 3.82 8.95 -7.91
CA PRO A 27 3.88 10.40 -8.03
C PRO A 27 2.53 11.11 -7.88
N ALA A 28 1.44 10.46 -8.28
CA ALA A 28 0.08 10.99 -8.16
C ALA A 28 -0.36 11.24 -6.70
N LEU A 29 0.28 10.59 -5.73
CA LEU A 29 -0.01 10.75 -4.30
C LEU A 29 0.85 11.83 -3.62
N LEU A 30 1.85 12.36 -4.32
CA LEU A 30 2.71 13.43 -3.83
C LEU A 30 2.14 14.83 -4.11
N ASP A 31 0.93 14.89 -4.65
CA ASP A 31 0.21 16.14 -4.87
C ASP A 31 -0.07 16.86 -3.54
N SER A 32 0.28 18.15 -3.48
CA SER A 32 0.12 19.00 -2.30
C SER A 32 -1.32 19.29 -1.92
N ASP A 33 -2.26 19.07 -2.84
CA ASP A 33 -3.68 19.37 -2.63
C ASP A 33 -4.44 18.25 -1.90
N LEU A 34 -3.81 17.08 -1.69
CA LEU A 34 -4.43 15.99 -0.94
C LEU A 34 -4.46 16.30 0.57
N PRO A 35 -5.63 16.18 1.22
CA PRO A 35 -5.76 16.51 2.64
C PRO A 35 -5.01 15.50 3.50
N ALA A 36 -4.23 15.98 4.46
CA ALA A 36 -3.57 15.12 5.46
C ALA A 36 -4.61 14.38 6.33
N ARG A 37 -4.40 13.09 6.60
CA ARG A 37 -5.28 12.28 7.46
C ARG A 37 -4.58 11.04 8.01
N GLY A 38 -4.90 10.68 9.25
CA GLY A 38 -4.39 9.46 9.88
C GLY A 38 -3.02 9.68 10.51
N ALA A 39 -2.08 8.76 10.28
CA ALA A 39 -0.72 8.86 10.80
C ALA A 39 0.01 10.09 10.21
N PRO A 40 0.97 10.68 10.95
CA PRO A 40 1.83 11.74 10.42
C PRO A 40 2.48 11.31 9.11
N GLY A 41 2.35 12.15 8.09
CA GLY A 41 2.87 11.84 6.75
C GLY A 41 1.93 11.03 5.85
N SER A 42 0.67 10.90 6.23
CA SER A 42 -0.38 10.29 5.42
C SER A 42 -1.35 11.31 4.84
N VAL A 43 -1.79 11.05 3.61
CA VAL A 43 -2.86 11.79 2.91
C VAL A 43 -4.14 10.96 2.85
N SER A 44 -5.26 11.62 2.67
CA SER A 44 -6.57 10.99 2.45
C SER A 44 -6.95 11.10 1.00
N ILE A 45 -7.38 9.98 0.42
CA ILE A 45 -8.09 9.96 -0.84
C ILE A 45 -9.48 9.35 -0.62
N SER A 46 -10.45 9.78 -1.40
CA SER A 46 -11.76 9.11 -1.46
C SER A 46 -11.68 7.86 -2.33
N TRP A 47 -12.65 6.95 -2.20
CA TRP A 47 -12.77 5.78 -3.09
C TRP A 47 -12.89 6.15 -4.57
N GLU A 48 -13.54 7.28 -4.89
CA GLU A 48 -13.65 7.77 -6.28
C GLU A 48 -12.28 8.17 -6.86
N GLN A 49 -11.33 8.51 -6.00
CA GLN A 49 -9.96 8.85 -6.37
C GLN A 49 -9.01 7.64 -6.33
N VAL A 50 -9.53 6.40 -6.30
CA VAL A 50 -8.69 5.19 -6.22
C VAL A 50 -7.65 5.12 -7.33
N GLN A 51 -7.89 5.75 -8.49
CA GLN A 51 -6.94 5.80 -9.59
C GLN A 51 -5.62 6.49 -9.22
N LEU A 52 -5.60 7.32 -8.17
CA LEU A 52 -4.35 7.87 -7.62
C LEU A 52 -3.45 6.79 -7.01
N LEU A 53 -3.98 5.61 -6.69
CA LEU A 53 -3.23 4.44 -6.24
C LEU A 53 -2.61 3.63 -7.38
N ASP A 54 -2.78 4.03 -8.65
CA ASP A 54 -2.21 3.28 -9.77
C ASP A 54 -0.67 3.27 -9.68
N ALA A 55 -0.14 2.11 -9.29
CA ALA A 55 1.25 1.89 -8.94
C ALA A 55 1.69 0.50 -9.41
N ASP A 56 2.98 0.21 -9.35
CA ASP A 56 3.48 -1.14 -9.63
C ASP A 56 3.00 -2.15 -8.59
N ILE A 57 2.87 -1.71 -7.33
CA ILE A 57 2.36 -2.46 -6.19
C ILE A 57 1.37 -1.60 -5.41
N ILE A 58 0.29 -2.22 -4.95
CA ILE A 58 -0.59 -1.63 -3.94
C ILE A 58 -0.59 -2.52 -2.70
N MET A 59 -0.37 -1.93 -1.53
CA MET A 59 -0.56 -2.60 -0.24
C MET A 59 -1.68 -1.89 0.54
N LEU A 60 -2.77 -2.58 0.84
CA LEU A 60 -3.93 -2.00 1.54
C LEU A 60 -4.32 -2.84 2.75
N GLY A 61 -4.57 -2.15 3.87
CA GLY A 61 -5.19 -2.75 5.06
C GLY A 61 -6.66 -2.36 5.13
N PHE A 62 -7.51 -3.31 5.52
CA PHE A 62 -8.94 -3.08 5.72
C PHE A 62 -9.31 -3.18 7.20
N SER A 63 -10.31 -2.40 7.62
CA SER A 63 -10.79 -2.43 9.00
C SER A 63 -11.61 -3.69 9.32
N ASN A 64 -12.20 -4.32 8.31
CA ASN A 64 -12.96 -5.56 8.44
C ASN A 64 -13.01 -6.31 7.08
N PRO A 65 -13.33 -7.62 7.08
CA PRO A 65 -13.39 -8.43 5.87
C PRO A 65 -14.49 -8.01 4.89
N GLU A 66 -15.63 -7.52 5.37
CA GLU A 66 -16.74 -7.10 4.51
C GLU A 66 -16.34 -5.91 3.62
N LEU A 67 -15.60 -4.96 4.17
CA LEU A 67 -15.08 -3.80 3.45
C LEU A 67 -14.04 -4.21 2.41
N GLN A 68 -13.18 -5.18 2.75
CA GLN A 68 -12.23 -5.77 1.80
C GLN A 68 -12.97 -6.37 0.60
N GLN A 69 -13.94 -7.24 0.87
CA GLN A 69 -14.72 -7.89 -0.18
C GLN A 69 -15.43 -6.85 -1.06
N GLN A 70 -16.09 -5.87 -0.45
CA GLN A 70 -16.78 -4.81 -1.18
C GLN A 70 -15.83 -4.00 -2.07
N PHE A 71 -14.62 -3.70 -1.59
CA PHE A 71 -13.62 -2.98 -2.36
C PHE A 71 -13.12 -3.82 -3.54
N GLU A 72 -12.76 -5.08 -3.30
CA GLU A 72 -12.23 -6.01 -4.32
C GLU A 72 -13.27 -6.36 -5.40
N GLU A 73 -14.56 -6.42 -5.05
CA GLU A 73 -15.67 -6.62 -6.00
C GLU A 73 -16.03 -5.35 -6.78
N SER A 74 -15.48 -4.18 -6.40
CA SER A 74 -15.82 -2.92 -7.03
C SER A 74 -15.18 -2.77 -8.43
N PRO A 75 -15.88 -2.13 -9.39
CA PRO A 75 -15.27 -1.76 -10.67
C PRO A 75 -14.06 -0.82 -10.52
N LEU A 76 -14.02 -0.07 -9.42
CA LEU A 76 -12.93 0.84 -9.07
C LEU A 76 -11.64 0.06 -8.84
N PHE A 77 -11.67 -1.01 -8.04
CA PHE A 77 -10.53 -1.89 -7.86
C PHE A 77 -10.12 -2.59 -9.15
N GLY A 78 -11.07 -3.14 -9.90
CA GLY A 78 -10.80 -3.80 -11.19
C GLY A 78 -10.19 -2.88 -12.27
N SER A 79 -10.28 -1.55 -12.09
CA SER A 79 -9.67 -0.57 -12.99
C SER A 79 -8.18 -0.31 -12.71
N LEU A 80 -7.66 -0.71 -11.54
CA LEU A 80 -6.26 -0.50 -11.17
C LEU A 80 -5.35 -1.47 -11.91
N ALA A 81 -4.27 -0.97 -12.49
CA ALA A 81 -3.36 -1.82 -13.25
C ALA A 81 -2.65 -2.83 -12.32
N ALA A 82 -2.36 -2.44 -11.07
CA ALA A 82 -1.86 -3.33 -10.04
C ALA A 82 -2.81 -4.50 -9.75
N ALA A 83 -4.12 -4.24 -9.65
CA ALA A 83 -5.12 -5.28 -9.41
C ALA A 83 -5.20 -6.26 -10.60
N GLN A 84 -5.20 -5.73 -11.83
CA GLN A 84 -5.23 -6.54 -13.06
C GLN A 84 -3.99 -7.43 -13.21
N ARG A 85 -2.82 -6.96 -12.75
CA ARG A 85 -1.56 -7.72 -12.76
C ARG A 85 -1.39 -8.66 -11.57
N GLY A 86 -2.25 -8.57 -10.56
CA GLY A 86 -2.12 -9.31 -9.31
C GLY A 86 -1.08 -8.74 -8.33
N ASN A 87 -0.59 -7.51 -8.56
CA ASN A 87 0.38 -6.82 -7.70
C ASN A 87 -0.31 -6.09 -6.54
N PHE A 88 -1.19 -6.80 -5.85
CA PHE A 88 -1.99 -6.29 -4.75
C PHE A 88 -1.77 -7.16 -3.51
N LEU A 89 -1.43 -6.52 -2.39
CA LEU A 89 -1.23 -7.19 -1.12
C LEU A 89 -2.19 -6.63 -0.06
N THR A 90 -3.01 -7.51 0.51
CA THR A 90 -3.77 -7.17 1.71
C THR A 90 -2.86 -7.23 2.93
N ILE A 91 -2.72 -6.11 3.63
CA ILE A 91 -1.94 -6.01 4.87
C ILE A 91 -2.84 -6.37 6.05
N THR A 92 -2.39 -7.31 6.89
CA THR A 92 -3.08 -7.61 8.16
C THR A 92 -2.81 -6.55 9.22
N SER A 93 -3.61 -6.50 10.29
CA SER A 93 -3.37 -5.56 11.39
C SER A 93 -2.00 -5.77 12.05
N GLU A 94 -1.54 -7.02 12.15
CA GLU A 94 -0.22 -7.39 12.68
C GLU A 94 0.90 -6.87 11.79
N MET A 95 0.76 -7.05 10.47
CA MET A 95 1.74 -6.56 9.50
C MET A 95 1.78 -5.03 9.49
N ALA A 96 0.62 -4.37 9.52
CA ALA A 96 0.53 -2.92 9.63
C ALA A 96 1.22 -2.40 10.91
N THR A 97 1.04 -3.08 12.04
CA THR A 97 1.70 -2.73 13.30
C THR A 97 3.21 -2.91 13.21
N ALA A 98 3.68 -4.03 12.67
CA ALA A 98 5.11 -4.32 12.53
C ALA A 98 5.81 -3.33 11.58
N LEU A 99 5.13 -2.94 10.50
CA LEU A 99 5.60 -1.93 9.55
C LEU A 99 5.68 -0.52 10.15
N ASN A 100 4.72 -0.14 11.02
CA ASN A 100 4.72 1.16 11.68
C ASN A 100 5.69 1.23 12.87
N VAL A 101 5.90 0.11 13.56
CA VAL A 101 6.76 0.01 14.75
C VAL A 101 7.79 -1.10 14.54
N PRO A 102 8.79 -0.86 13.66
CA PRO A 102 9.82 -1.86 13.40
C PRO A 102 10.69 -2.08 14.64
N SER A 103 11.04 -3.34 14.88
CA SER A 103 11.94 -3.75 15.96
C SER A 103 12.82 -4.90 15.51
N ALA A 104 13.95 -5.11 16.20
CA ALA A 104 14.81 -6.26 15.92
C ALA A 104 14.06 -7.60 16.00
N GLY A 105 13.01 -7.71 16.83
CA GLY A 105 12.22 -8.93 17.00
C GLY A 105 11.23 -9.20 15.86
N ASN A 106 10.71 -8.15 15.20
CA ASN A 106 9.68 -8.32 14.16
C ASN A 106 10.20 -8.11 12.73
N ILE A 107 11.40 -7.55 12.54
CA ILE A 107 11.87 -7.14 11.22
C ILE A 107 12.02 -8.33 10.27
N LEU A 108 12.53 -9.47 10.74
CA LEU A 108 12.70 -10.67 9.90
C LEU A 108 11.35 -11.23 9.45
N TRP A 109 10.37 -11.29 10.35
CA TRP A 109 9.01 -11.70 10.00
C TRP A 109 8.37 -10.73 9.02
N THR A 110 8.53 -9.41 9.24
CA THR A 110 7.99 -8.37 8.34
C THR A 110 8.56 -8.49 6.93
N LEU A 111 9.87 -8.72 6.80
CA LEU A 111 10.53 -8.95 5.52
C LEU A 111 10.06 -10.24 4.85
N ASP A 112 9.74 -11.27 5.63
CA ASP A 112 9.21 -12.52 5.08
C ASP A 112 7.78 -12.35 4.55
N GLN A 113 6.92 -11.56 5.22
CA GLN A 113 5.60 -11.21 4.69
C GLN A 113 5.67 -10.38 3.39
N LEU A 114 6.72 -9.58 3.21
CA LEU A 114 6.95 -8.82 1.98
C LEU A 114 7.59 -9.67 0.86
N ARG A 115 8.05 -10.90 1.16
CA ARG A 115 8.72 -11.75 0.18
C ARG A 115 7.81 -12.08 -1.00
N ASP A 116 6.56 -12.46 -0.72
CA ASP A 116 5.59 -12.85 -1.75
C ASP A 116 5.33 -11.69 -2.72
N LEU A 117 5.28 -10.47 -2.18
CA LEU A 117 5.14 -9.25 -2.97
C LEU A 117 6.33 -9.02 -3.91
N PHE A 118 7.56 -9.21 -3.41
CA PHE A 118 8.75 -9.03 -4.25
C PHE A 118 8.90 -10.13 -5.30
N GLN A 119 8.52 -11.37 -4.99
CA GLN A 119 8.52 -12.46 -5.96
C GLN A 119 7.59 -12.18 -7.15
N GLN A 120 6.43 -11.56 -6.90
CA GLN A 120 5.51 -11.15 -7.96
C GLN A 120 6.12 -10.08 -8.89
N LEU A 121 6.95 -9.17 -8.37
CA LEU A 121 7.63 -8.16 -9.19
C LEU A 121 8.77 -8.72 -10.03
N ASP A 122 9.59 -9.60 -9.48
CA ASP A 122 10.74 -10.17 -10.20
C ASP A 122 10.27 -11.01 -11.40
N PHE A 123 9.14 -11.71 -11.27
CA PHE A 123 8.49 -12.42 -12.38
C PHE A 123 8.13 -11.50 -13.56
N ILE A 124 7.73 -10.25 -13.30
CA ILE A 124 7.34 -9.29 -14.34
C ILE A 124 8.55 -8.66 -15.03
N ARG A 125 9.68 -8.47 -14.32
CA ARG A 125 10.90 -7.91 -14.92
C ARG A 125 11.56 -8.85 -15.93
N GLU A 126 11.26 -10.14 -15.86
CA GLU A 126 11.79 -11.17 -16.77
C GLU A 126 10.81 -11.59 -17.89
N ALA A 127 9.58 -11.07 -17.91
CA ALA A 127 8.52 -11.40 -18.89
C ALA A 127 8.37 -10.33 -19.99
#